data_AF-A0A0D0IY09-F1
#
_entry.id   AF-A0A0D0IY09-F1
#
_cell.length_a   1.000
_cell.length_b   1.000
_cell.length_c   1.000
_cell.angle_alpha   90.00
_cell.angle_beta   90.00
_cell.angle_gamma   90.00
#
_symmetry.space_group_name_H-M   'P 1'
#
loop_
_entity.id
_entity.type
_entity.pdbx_description
1 polymer ?
#
loop_
_entity_poly.entity_id
_entity_poly.type
_entity_poly.pdbx_seq_one_letter_code
_entity_poly.pdbx_strand_id
1 'polypeptide(L)'
;MEQLDRKAGTGRRKALWATAAFIAVAATGVVGAKTYYETKVSELLSSSGATAGSVEVDFLGQVHVRNLTLPLADGKMIKIASIDGRPKIPFLDGALDINEVAIDVPTGTLSVAHARIENATFEEASRSDEPSDGGPQSLAKRIERFTATRIFTPEMTVTQSIASTEQKAVYRNVTLSDIADGRIAKYTVDNASYDIEMELPNSAGERQEKHMVVSTGAIVGQDFNAAYIARLYTEKAGPQDKEAKPVYGPFSVKNISFTEGDGRFSYDKIRSDGFTARMPAEPLLDTLKTLAT
;
A
#
# COMPACT_ATOMS: atom_id res chain seq x y z
N MET A 1 -39.27 -8.20 -31.68
CA MET A 1 -38.34 -9.30 -31.35
C MET A 1 -36.95 -8.79 -31.66
N GLU A 2 -36.22 -8.31 -30.65
CA GLU A 2 -35.17 -9.04 -29.92
C GLU A 2 -33.86 -9.13 -30.73
N GLN A 3 -32.66 -8.95 -30.17
CA GLN A 3 -32.17 -8.44 -28.89
C GLN A 3 -30.64 -8.29 -29.04
N LEU A 4 -30.08 -7.26 -28.40
CA LEU A 4 -28.73 -7.19 -27.80
C LEU A 4 -27.52 -7.75 -28.55
N ASP A 5 -26.72 -6.83 -29.10
CA ASP A 5 -25.26 -7.00 -29.12
C ASP A 5 -24.64 -6.15 -28.00
N ARG A 6 -24.23 -6.82 -26.92
CA ARG A 6 -23.59 -6.22 -25.76
C ARG A 6 -22.18 -5.75 -26.13
N LYS A 7 -21.99 -4.44 -26.27
CA LYS A 7 -20.66 -3.81 -26.13
C LYS A 7 -20.18 -4.01 -24.69
N ALA A 8 -19.25 -4.94 -24.50
CA ALA A 8 -18.52 -5.13 -23.26
C ALA A 8 -17.78 -3.84 -22.88
N GLY A 9 -18.02 -3.38 -21.65
CA GLY A 9 -17.74 -2.03 -21.19
C GLY A 9 -16.27 -1.62 -21.14
N THR A 10 -16.01 -0.44 -21.68
CA THR A 10 -14.79 0.39 -21.54
C THR A 10 -14.61 0.98 -20.13
N GLY A 11 -15.44 0.61 -19.15
CA GLY A 11 -15.40 1.12 -17.78
C GLY A 11 -14.36 0.47 -16.85
N ARG A 12 -13.65 -0.57 -17.30
CA ARG A 12 -12.92 -1.50 -16.42
C ARG A 12 -11.48 -1.09 -16.03
N ARG A 13 -10.94 0.00 -16.58
CA ARG A 13 -9.51 0.39 -16.41
C ARG A 13 -9.29 1.73 -15.70
N LYS A 14 -10.37 2.38 -15.25
CA LYS A 14 -10.34 3.75 -14.73
C LYS A 14 -10.18 3.85 -13.21
N ALA A 15 -10.34 2.75 -12.49
CA ALA A 15 -10.50 2.71 -11.03
C ALA A 15 -9.27 3.16 -10.19
N LEU A 16 -8.06 3.18 -10.78
CA LEU A 16 -6.79 3.19 -10.03
C LEU A 16 -6.12 4.57 -9.88
N TRP A 17 -6.78 5.65 -10.30
CA TRP A 17 -6.22 7.01 -10.30
C TRP A 17 -6.40 7.77 -8.98
N ALA A 18 -7.28 7.28 -8.12
CA ALA A 18 -8.00 8.16 -7.23
C ALA A 18 -7.18 8.69 -6.04
N THR A 19 -6.26 7.93 -5.44
CA THR A 19 -5.47 8.43 -4.30
C THR A 19 -4.38 9.42 -4.73
N ALA A 20 -3.76 9.18 -5.89
CA ALA A 20 -2.68 10.00 -6.44
C ALA A 20 -3.19 11.26 -7.14
N ALA A 21 -4.28 11.13 -7.90
CA ALA A 21 -4.84 12.27 -8.64
C ALA A 21 -5.46 13.32 -7.71
N PHE A 22 -6.03 12.90 -6.57
CA PHE A 22 -6.58 13.81 -5.58
C PHE A 22 -5.55 14.74 -4.95
N ILE A 23 -4.40 14.17 -4.55
CA ILE A 23 -3.33 14.96 -3.93
C ILE A 23 -2.59 15.77 -5.01
N ALA A 24 -2.52 15.28 -6.26
CA ALA A 24 -1.96 16.01 -7.40
C ALA A 24 -2.75 17.29 -7.75
N VAL A 25 -4.08 17.29 -7.67
CA VAL A 25 -4.88 18.51 -7.93
C VAL A 25 -4.70 19.58 -6.85
N ALA A 26 -4.40 19.18 -5.62
CA ALA A 26 -4.11 20.11 -4.54
C ALA A 26 -2.73 20.82 -4.70
N ALA A 27 -1.79 20.24 -5.45
CA ALA A 27 -0.41 20.75 -5.58
C ALA A 27 -0.19 21.91 -6.58
N THR A 28 -1.24 22.37 -7.29
CA THR A 28 -1.14 23.54 -8.19
C THR A 28 -1.52 24.81 -7.44
N GLY A 29 -0.59 25.78 -7.36
CA GLY A 29 -0.61 26.90 -6.43
C GLY A 29 -1.74 27.95 -6.57
N VAL A 30 -1.87 28.71 -5.49
CA VAL A 30 -2.89 29.70 -5.11
C VAL A 30 -3.09 30.85 -6.12
N VAL A 31 -4.34 31.12 -6.52
CA VAL A 31 -5.12 32.39 -6.38
C VAL A 31 -6.41 32.23 -7.20
N GLY A 32 -7.54 32.07 -6.52
CA GLY A 32 -8.89 32.14 -7.12
C GLY A 32 -9.58 30.77 -7.31
N ALA A 33 -10.81 30.68 -6.78
CA ALA A 33 -11.83 29.64 -7.02
C ALA A 33 -11.72 28.32 -6.24
N LYS A 34 -12.24 28.34 -4.99
CA LYS A 34 -12.79 27.17 -4.27
C LYS A 34 -13.56 26.22 -5.21
N THR A 35 -14.40 26.77 -6.07
CA THR A 35 -15.22 26.04 -7.06
C THR A 35 -14.40 25.31 -8.12
N TYR A 36 -13.19 25.79 -8.47
CA TYR A 36 -12.33 25.15 -9.47
C TYR A 36 -11.71 23.86 -8.93
N TYR A 37 -11.22 23.89 -7.68
CA TYR A 37 -10.67 22.70 -7.03
C TYR A 37 -11.76 21.66 -6.74
N GLU A 38 -12.92 22.07 -6.23
CA GLU A 38 -14.06 21.16 -6.01
C GLU A 38 -14.49 20.46 -7.32
N THR A 39 -14.51 21.20 -8.44
CA THR A 39 -14.85 20.66 -9.76
C THR A 39 -13.78 19.71 -10.27
N LYS A 40 -12.49 20.06 -10.16
CA LYS A 40 -11.38 19.21 -10.61
C LYS A 40 -11.25 17.94 -9.78
N VAL A 41 -11.44 18.04 -8.48
CA VAL A 41 -11.47 16.88 -7.59
C VAL A 41 -12.69 15.99 -7.90
N SER A 42 -13.86 16.57 -8.16
CA SER A 42 -15.06 15.82 -8.57
C SER A 42 -14.92 15.17 -9.95
N GLU A 43 -14.26 15.82 -10.89
CA GLU A 43 -13.93 15.29 -12.22
C GLU A 43 -12.92 14.12 -12.11
N LEU A 44 -11.98 14.21 -11.17
CA LEU A 44 -11.05 13.12 -10.85
C LEU A 44 -11.72 11.95 -10.14
N LEU A 45 -12.64 12.19 -9.18
CA LEU A 45 -13.50 11.13 -8.61
C LEU A 45 -14.24 10.40 -9.72
N SER A 46 -14.92 11.15 -10.57
CA SER A 46 -15.76 10.62 -11.65
C SER A 46 -14.94 9.83 -12.67
N SER A 47 -13.74 10.33 -13.02
CA SER A 47 -12.84 9.65 -13.95
C SER A 47 -12.11 8.47 -13.34
N SER A 48 -11.99 8.41 -12.01
CA SER A 48 -11.33 7.33 -11.28
C SER A 48 -12.31 6.30 -10.70
N GLY A 49 -13.62 6.48 -10.85
CA GLY A 49 -14.64 5.63 -10.23
C GLY A 49 -14.69 5.74 -8.70
N ALA A 50 -13.89 6.61 -8.11
CA ALA A 50 -13.89 6.86 -6.68
C ALA A 50 -15.07 7.73 -6.27
N THR A 51 -15.47 7.61 -5.02
CA THR A 51 -16.52 8.43 -4.41
C THR A 51 -15.98 9.06 -3.14
N ALA A 52 -16.35 10.31 -2.88
CA ALA A 52 -16.12 10.97 -1.60
C ALA A 52 -17.46 11.49 -1.09
N GLY A 53 -17.66 11.44 0.23
CA GLY A 53 -18.84 12.04 0.86
C GLY A 53 -18.80 13.56 0.81
N SER A 54 -17.62 14.15 1.01
CA SER A 54 -17.38 15.57 0.79
C SER A 54 -15.92 15.85 0.42
N VAL A 55 -15.72 16.96 -0.29
CA VAL A 55 -14.41 17.54 -0.60
C VAL A 55 -14.54 19.03 -0.39
N GLU A 56 -13.79 19.57 0.55
CA GLU A 56 -13.78 20.99 0.86
C GLU A 56 -12.34 21.50 0.87
N VAL A 57 -12.17 22.74 0.44
CA VAL A 57 -10.91 23.48 0.61
C VAL A 57 -11.23 24.75 1.39
N ASP A 58 -10.56 24.93 2.52
CA ASP A 58 -10.73 26.12 3.36
C ASP A 58 -10.01 27.35 2.76
N PHE A 59 -10.23 28.52 3.36
CA PHE A 59 -9.59 29.76 2.91
C PHE A 59 -8.06 29.73 3.04
N LEU A 60 -7.52 28.89 3.92
CA LEU A 60 -6.09 28.71 4.14
C LEU A 60 -5.47 27.66 3.20
N GLY A 61 -6.27 27.09 2.28
CA GLY A 61 -5.82 26.06 1.35
C GLY A 61 -5.67 24.68 1.99
N GLN A 62 -6.27 24.45 3.16
CA GLN A 62 -6.39 23.11 3.74
C GLN A 62 -7.46 22.33 2.99
N VAL A 63 -7.13 21.12 2.61
CA VAL A 63 -8.00 20.17 1.95
C VAL A 63 -8.62 19.28 3.03
N HIS A 64 -9.93 19.12 2.96
CA HIS A 64 -10.71 18.20 3.79
C HIS A 64 -11.50 17.28 2.87
N VAL A 65 -11.13 15.99 2.86
CA VAL A 65 -11.87 14.94 2.16
C VAL A 65 -12.49 14.02 3.20
N ARG A 66 -13.77 13.68 3.04
CA ARG A 66 -14.48 12.76 3.93
C ARG A 66 -15.04 11.56 3.18
N ASN A 67 -15.02 10.40 3.82
CA ASN A 67 -15.62 9.15 3.34
C ASN A 67 -15.19 8.80 1.90
N LEU A 68 -13.88 8.80 1.67
CA LEU A 68 -13.31 8.46 0.38
C LEU A 68 -13.34 6.94 0.19
N THR A 69 -13.91 6.51 -0.92
CA THR A 69 -13.95 5.11 -1.34
C THR A 69 -13.37 4.99 -2.74
N LEU A 70 -12.39 4.11 -2.90
CA LEU A 70 -11.65 3.92 -4.14
C LEU A 70 -11.83 2.46 -4.58
N PRO A 71 -12.55 2.19 -5.68
CA PRO A 71 -12.65 0.84 -6.19
C PRO A 71 -11.31 0.38 -6.77
N LEU A 72 -10.98 -0.89 -6.57
CA LEU A 72 -9.84 -1.58 -7.17
C LEU A 72 -10.32 -2.48 -8.32
N ALA A 73 -9.40 -2.87 -9.21
CA ALA A 73 -9.72 -3.57 -10.45
C ALA A 73 -10.40 -4.94 -10.25
N ASP A 74 -10.27 -5.54 -9.06
CA ASP A 74 -10.83 -6.83 -8.65
C ASP A 74 -12.11 -6.71 -7.80
N GLY A 75 -12.72 -5.52 -7.72
CA GLY A 75 -13.93 -5.27 -6.95
C GLY A 75 -13.70 -5.00 -5.47
N LYS A 76 -12.43 -4.95 -5.02
CA LYS A 76 -12.05 -4.53 -3.67
C LYS A 76 -12.10 -3.02 -3.53
N MET A 77 -12.07 -2.54 -2.29
CA MET A 77 -12.14 -1.11 -2.02
C MET A 77 -11.06 -0.67 -1.05
N ILE A 78 -10.48 0.50 -1.32
CA ILE A 78 -9.80 1.29 -0.31
C ILE A 78 -10.84 2.25 0.27
N LYS A 79 -10.96 2.27 1.59
CA LYS A 79 -11.80 3.21 2.33
C LYS A 79 -10.90 4.09 3.17
N ILE A 80 -11.18 5.39 3.17
CA ILE A 80 -10.49 6.38 3.99
C ILE A 80 -11.56 7.28 4.60
N ALA A 81 -11.65 7.31 5.94
CA ALA A 81 -12.66 8.14 6.60
C ALA A 81 -12.37 9.62 6.39
N SER A 82 -11.11 10.05 6.50
CA SER A 82 -10.74 11.40 6.11
C SER A 82 -9.31 11.60 5.65
N ILE A 83 -9.13 12.66 4.87
CA ILE A 83 -7.84 13.25 4.53
C ILE A 83 -7.95 14.73 4.86
N ASP A 84 -7.09 15.20 5.74
CA ASP A 84 -7.04 16.57 6.21
C ASP A 84 -5.62 17.12 6.03
N GLY A 85 -5.48 18.39 5.70
CA GLY A 85 -4.18 19.07 5.70
C GLY A 85 -3.88 19.77 4.40
N ARG A 86 -2.59 20.05 4.17
CA ARG A 86 -2.16 20.92 3.08
C ARG A 86 -1.22 20.20 2.12
N PRO A 87 -1.44 20.30 0.80
CA PRO A 87 -0.48 19.86 -0.21
C PRO A 87 0.85 20.62 -0.09
N LYS A 88 1.93 20.04 -0.61
CA LYS A 88 3.20 20.76 -0.75
C LYS A 88 3.05 21.85 -1.81
N ILE A 89 3.51 23.07 -1.51
CA ILE A 89 3.60 24.17 -2.47
C ILE A 89 5.04 24.71 -2.51
N PRO A 90 5.50 25.39 -3.57
CA PRO A 90 6.92 25.70 -3.78
C PRO A 90 7.65 26.43 -2.64
N PHE A 91 6.92 27.17 -1.80
CA PHE A 91 7.45 27.99 -0.72
C PHE A 91 7.03 27.52 0.68
N LEU A 92 6.31 26.40 0.80
CA LEU A 92 5.78 25.94 2.08
C LEU A 92 5.59 24.42 2.11
N ASP A 93 6.09 23.80 3.17
CA ASP A 93 5.95 22.37 3.39
C ASP A 93 4.47 21.97 3.52
N GLY A 94 4.15 20.83 2.93
CA GLY A 94 2.83 20.20 3.00
C GLY A 94 2.80 19.09 4.05
N ALA A 95 1.63 18.84 4.63
CA ALA A 95 1.38 17.67 5.45
C ALA A 95 -0.08 17.25 5.29
N LEU A 96 -0.29 15.95 5.11
CA LEU A 96 -1.61 15.33 5.01
C LEU A 96 -1.77 14.35 6.17
N ASP A 97 -2.79 14.56 6.98
CA ASP A 97 -3.26 13.65 8.00
C ASP A 97 -4.40 12.80 7.43
N ILE A 98 -4.20 11.49 7.40
CA ILE A 98 -5.11 10.49 6.86
C ILE A 98 -5.65 9.68 8.04
N ASN A 99 -6.97 9.65 8.18
CA ASN A 99 -7.64 8.93 9.26
C ASN A 99 -8.41 7.73 8.73
N GLU A 100 -8.32 6.63 9.48
CA GLU A 100 -9.01 5.36 9.25
C GLU A 100 -8.91 4.87 7.80
N VAL A 101 -7.72 4.42 7.43
CA VAL A 101 -7.49 3.71 6.17
C VAL A 101 -7.85 2.24 6.38
N ALA A 102 -8.70 1.71 5.52
CA ALA A 102 -8.98 0.28 5.40
C ALA A 102 -8.80 -0.14 3.95
N ILE A 103 -7.95 -1.14 3.72
CA ILE A 103 -7.68 -1.71 2.39
C ILE A 103 -8.01 -3.19 2.44
N ASP A 104 -8.99 -3.59 1.62
CA ASP A 104 -9.24 -5.00 1.36
C ASP A 104 -8.25 -5.48 0.31
N VAL A 105 -7.48 -6.55 0.61
CA VAL A 105 -6.57 -7.23 -0.33
C VAL A 105 -6.99 -8.71 -0.47
N PRO A 106 -6.52 -9.47 -1.47
CA PRO A 106 -6.90 -10.88 -1.65
C PRO A 106 -6.64 -11.75 -0.41
N THR A 107 -5.57 -11.43 0.32
CA THR A 107 -5.07 -12.24 1.44
C THR A 107 -5.49 -11.71 2.80
N GLY A 108 -6.35 -10.70 2.89
CA GLY A 108 -6.81 -10.12 4.15
C GLY A 108 -7.11 -8.62 4.10
N THR A 109 -6.96 -7.95 5.24
CA THR A 109 -7.24 -6.51 5.40
C THR A 109 -6.03 -5.78 6.00
N LEU A 110 -5.75 -4.60 5.48
CA LEU A 110 -4.79 -3.65 6.06
C LEU A 110 -5.59 -2.50 6.66
N SER A 111 -5.31 -2.16 7.91
CA SER A 111 -5.94 -1.04 8.62
C SER A 111 -4.89 -0.12 9.24
N VAL A 112 -5.10 1.18 9.07
CA VAL A 112 -4.27 2.23 9.67
C VAL A 112 -5.20 3.27 10.30
N ALA A 113 -5.11 3.44 11.62
CA ALA A 113 -6.00 4.36 12.33
C ALA A 113 -5.70 5.82 11.98
N HIS A 114 -4.41 6.16 11.91
CA HIS A 114 -3.93 7.48 11.53
C HIS A 114 -2.58 7.36 10.83
N ALA A 115 -2.40 8.13 9.77
CA ALA A 115 -1.12 8.31 9.10
C ALA A 115 -0.90 9.79 8.77
N ARG A 116 0.32 10.27 8.95
CA ARG A 116 0.76 11.60 8.53
C ARG A 116 1.76 11.46 7.39
N ILE A 117 1.49 12.12 6.27
CA ILE A 117 2.37 12.17 5.10
C ILE A 117 2.90 13.59 4.95
N GLU A 118 4.21 13.74 5.01
CA GLU A 118 4.90 15.02 4.89
C GLU A 118 5.43 15.21 3.47
N ASN A 119 5.15 16.38 2.92
CA ASN A 119 5.66 16.82 1.62
C ASN A 119 5.34 15.87 0.45
N ALA A 120 4.15 15.28 0.47
CA ALA A 120 3.66 14.44 -0.61
C ALA A 120 3.64 15.19 -1.95
N THR A 121 4.21 14.58 -2.99
CA THR A 121 4.05 15.01 -4.38
C THR A 121 3.76 13.82 -5.28
N PHE A 122 3.15 14.10 -6.41
CA PHE A 122 2.82 13.12 -7.43
C PHE A 122 3.28 13.65 -8.77
N GLU A 123 4.20 12.94 -9.42
CA GLU A 123 4.60 13.28 -10.78
C GLU A 123 3.46 13.00 -11.76
N GLU A 124 3.22 13.93 -12.68
CA GLU A 124 2.26 13.70 -13.75
C GLU A 124 2.71 12.52 -14.61
N ALA A 125 1.72 11.74 -15.07
CA ALA A 125 1.96 10.65 -15.98
C ALA A 125 2.54 11.20 -17.29
N SER A 126 3.85 11.09 -17.48
CA SER A 126 4.43 11.23 -18.81
C SER A 126 3.70 10.24 -19.72
N ARG A 127 3.04 10.78 -20.75
CA ARG A 127 2.32 10.01 -21.77
C ARG A 127 3.38 9.36 -22.68
N SER A 128 4.03 8.32 -22.18
CA SER A 128 4.98 7.51 -22.94
C SER A 128 4.24 6.35 -23.60
N ASP A 129 4.18 6.37 -24.93
CA ASP A 129 3.59 5.35 -25.81
C ASP A 129 4.44 4.05 -25.91
N GLU A 130 5.17 3.68 -24.86
CA GLU A 130 5.96 2.45 -24.87
C GLU A 130 5.11 1.24 -24.44
N PRO A 131 5.10 0.15 -25.23
CA PRO A 131 4.39 -1.08 -24.91
C PRO A 131 5.18 -1.86 -23.84
N SER A 132 4.99 -1.45 -22.59
CA SER A 132 5.24 -2.28 -21.42
C SER A 132 4.04 -3.20 -21.21
N ASP A 133 4.26 -4.51 -21.03
CA ASP A 133 3.20 -5.52 -20.82
C ASP A 133 2.39 -5.27 -19.53
N GLY A 134 2.86 -4.35 -18.68
CA GLY A 134 2.03 -3.54 -17.79
C GLY A 134 2.08 -2.09 -18.26
N GLY A 135 1.06 -1.63 -18.99
CA GLY A 135 1.07 -0.30 -19.62
C GLY A 135 1.33 0.87 -18.64
N PRO A 136 1.35 2.13 -19.10
CA PRO A 136 1.59 3.36 -18.29
C PRO A 136 0.61 3.60 -17.11
N GLN A 137 -0.19 2.59 -16.79
CA GLN A 137 -1.26 2.44 -15.81
C GLN A 137 -1.00 1.28 -14.82
N SER A 138 0.20 0.69 -14.74
CA SER A 138 0.51 -0.39 -13.78
C SER A 138 0.63 0.13 -12.34
N LEU A 139 0.46 -0.74 -11.34
CA LEU A 139 0.57 -0.36 -9.92
C LEU A 139 1.97 0.14 -9.57
N ALA A 140 2.99 -0.53 -10.07
CA ALA A 140 4.38 -0.14 -9.87
C ALA A 140 4.65 1.28 -10.41
N LYS A 141 4.21 1.58 -11.63
CA LYS A 141 4.36 2.92 -12.23
C LYS A 141 3.63 4.02 -11.46
N ARG A 142 2.56 3.68 -10.74
CA ARG A 142 1.88 4.63 -9.83
C ARG A 142 2.69 4.87 -8.56
N ILE A 143 3.23 3.82 -7.97
CA ILE A 143 4.09 3.90 -6.78
C ILE A 143 5.36 4.71 -7.10
N GLU A 144 5.92 4.55 -8.29
CA GLU A 144 7.10 5.31 -8.75
C GLU A 144 6.87 6.83 -8.79
N ARG A 145 5.64 7.27 -9.13
CA ARG A 145 5.31 8.71 -9.24
C ARG A 145 5.06 9.38 -7.90
N PHE A 146 4.90 8.60 -6.83
CA PHE A 146 4.67 9.13 -5.50
C PHE A 146 5.99 9.43 -4.81
N THR A 147 6.11 10.66 -4.32
CA THR A 147 7.24 11.04 -3.46
C THR A 147 6.73 11.67 -2.17
N ALA A 148 7.47 11.51 -1.08
CA ALA A 148 7.19 12.15 0.20
C ALA A 148 8.48 12.17 1.04
N THR A 149 8.64 13.20 1.87
CA THR A 149 9.79 13.25 2.78
C THR A 149 9.62 12.21 3.90
N ARG A 150 8.40 12.04 4.40
CA ARG A 150 8.12 11.11 5.50
C ARG A 150 6.68 10.64 5.49
N ILE A 151 6.47 9.36 5.83
CA ILE A 151 5.18 8.84 6.27
C ILE A 151 5.35 8.34 7.70
N PHE A 152 4.45 8.73 8.59
CA PHE A 152 4.41 8.26 9.97
C PHE A 152 3.03 7.70 10.29
N THR A 153 2.98 6.55 10.95
CA THR A 153 1.75 6.03 11.55
C THR A 153 2.01 5.51 12.96
N PRO A 154 1.22 5.92 13.97
CA PRO A 154 1.34 5.40 15.33
C PRO A 154 1.06 3.90 15.42
N GLU A 155 0.13 3.40 14.61
CA GLU A 155 -0.27 2.00 14.62
C GLU A 155 -0.81 1.57 13.24
N MET A 156 -0.26 0.46 12.75
CA MET A 156 -0.72 -0.21 11.54
C MET A 156 -1.04 -1.67 11.87
N THR A 157 -2.25 -2.11 11.53
CA THR A 157 -2.69 -3.49 11.70
C THR A 157 -2.85 -4.16 10.35
N VAL A 158 -2.30 -5.35 10.20
CA VAL A 158 -2.43 -6.20 9.03
C VAL A 158 -3.04 -7.52 9.47
N THR A 159 -4.26 -7.81 9.03
CA THR A 159 -4.88 -9.12 9.20
C THR A 159 -4.79 -9.87 7.90
N GLN A 160 -4.29 -11.10 7.93
CA GLN A 160 -4.20 -11.97 6.77
C GLN A 160 -4.80 -13.34 7.10
N SER A 161 -5.54 -13.88 6.15
CA SER A 161 -6.04 -15.25 6.20
C SER A 161 -5.55 -15.96 4.96
N ILE A 162 -4.67 -16.95 5.13
CA ILE A 162 -4.13 -17.76 4.05
C ILE A 162 -4.31 -19.23 4.44
N ALA A 163 -5.05 -19.99 3.63
CA ALA A 163 -5.44 -21.37 3.93
C ALA A 163 -6.12 -21.48 5.32
N SER A 164 -5.62 -22.34 6.21
CA SER A 164 -6.11 -22.53 7.60
C SER A 164 -5.31 -21.72 8.63
N THR A 165 -4.62 -20.66 8.20
CA THR A 165 -3.84 -19.79 9.09
C THR A 165 -4.42 -18.38 9.08
N GLU A 166 -4.82 -17.90 10.25
CA GLU A 166 -5.14 -16.50 10.49
C GLU A 166 -3.95 -15.83 11.17
N GLN A 167 -3.56 -14.67 10.67
CA GLN A 167 -2.46 -13.90 11.20
C GLN A 167 -2.87 -12.44 11.36
N LYS A 168 -2.75 -11.91 12.57
CA LYS A 168 -2.88 -10.49 12.86
C LYS A 168 -1.53 -9.92 13.29
N ALA A 169 -0.97 -9.04 12.47
CA ALA A 169 0.22 -8.28 12.78
C ALA A 169 -0.12 -6.84 13.17
N VAL A 170 0.46 -6.34 14.25
CA VAL A 170 0.34 -4.94 14.69
C VAL A 170 1.74 -4.34 14.75
N TYR A 171 1.95 -3.24 14.03
CA TYR A 171 3.20 -2.48 13.99
C TYR A 171 2.99 -1.14 14.69
N ARG A 172 3.90 -0.77 15.59
CA ARG A 172 3.82 0.50 16.34
C ARG A 172 4.89 1.49 15.91
N ASN A 173 4.49 2.76 15.79
CA ASN A 173 5.35 3.90 15.44
C ASN A 173 6.14 3.66 14.15
N VAL A 174 5.44 3.30 13.08
CA VAL A 174 6.06 3.08 11.77
C VAL A 174 6.45 4.43 11.17
N THR A 175 7.71 4.56 10.77
CA THR A 175 8.20 5.72 10.01
C THR A 175 8.83 5.22 8.71
N LEU A 176 8.44 5.83 7.59
CA LEU A 176 9.06 5.68 6.28
C LEU A 176 9.66 7.04 5.92
N SER A 177 10.89 7.09 5.45
CA SER A 177 11.60 8.34 5.16
C SER A 177 12.23 8.30 3.77
N ASP A 178 12.25 9.48 3.15
CA ASP A 178 12.82 9.74 1.82
C ASP A 178 12.25 8.78 0.77
N ILE A 179 10.98 9.02 0.44
CA ILE A 179 10.21 8.21 -0.50
C ILE A 179 10.29 8.88 -1.87
N ALA A 180 10.85 8.18 -2.85
CA ALA A 180 10.97 8.65 -4.22
C ALA A 180 11.18 7.46 -5.17
N ASP A 181 10.75 7.60 -6.43
CA ASP A 181 10.94 6.58 -7.47
C ASP A 181 10.45 5.18 -7.05
N GLY A 182 9.42 5.15 -6.19
CA GLY A 182 8.84 3.92 -5.66
C GLY A 182 9.72 3.16 -4.67
N ARG A 183 10.74 3.83 -4.14
CA ARG A 183 11.63 3.34 -3.09
C ARG A 183 11.46 4.14 -1.80
N ILE A 184 11.78 3.48 -0.69
CA ILE A 184 11.83 4.08 0.64
C ILE A 184 13.27 3.94 1.12
N ALA A 185 13.99 5.05 1.29
CA ALA A 185 15.40 4.99 1.67
C ALA A 185 15.59 4.42 3.07
N LYS A 186 14.70 4.75 4.01
CA LYS A 186 14.77 4.26 5.40
C LYS A 186 13.39 3.98 5.97
N TYR A 187 13.28 2.89 6.72
CA TYR A 187 12.09 2.58 7.50
C TYR A 187 12.43 2.15 8.92
N THR A 188 11.58 2.51 9.87
CA THR A 188 11.68 2.11 11.27
C THR A 188 10.33 1.71 11.83
N VAL A 189 10.32 0.73 12.73
CA VAL A 189 9.18 0.35 13.58
C VAL A 189 9.72 0.16 14.98
N ASP A 190 9.04 0.68 16.00
CA ASP A 190 9.52 0.56 17.37
C ASP A 190 9.39 -0.87 17.90
N ASN A 191 8.29 -1.52 17.55
CA ASN A 191 7.98 -2.91 17.87
C ASN A 191 6.84 -3.44 16.99
N ALA A 192 6.75 -4.75 16.87
CA ALA A 192 5.62 -5.42 16.26
C ALA A 192 5.16 -6.62 17.09
N SER A 193 3.88 -6.95 17.00
CA SER A 193 3.30 -8.17 17.55
C SER A 193 2.56 -8.92 16.45
N TYR A 194 2.69 -10.23 16.44
CA TYR A 194 2.03 -11.13 15.50
C TYR A 194 1.28 -12.16 16.31
N ASP A 195 -0.02 -12.22 16.08
CA ASP A 195 -0.92 -13.23 16.62
C ASP A 195 -1.23 -14.18 15.47
N ILE A 196 -0.82 -15.45 15.60
CA ILE A 196 -0.89 -16.43 14.52
C ILE A 196 -1.66 -17.65 15.03
N GLU A 197 -2.82 -17.88 14.43
CA GLU A 197 -3.63 -19.08 14.62
C GLU A 197 -3.37 -20.03 13.46
N MET A 198 -3.00 -21.27 13.75
CA MET A 198 -2.62 -22.26 12.72
C MET A 198 -3.11 -23.65 13.10
N GLU A 199 -3.58 -24.42 12.11
CA GLU A 199 -3.81 -25.86 12.28
C GLU A 199 -2.56 -26.65 11.91
N LEU A 200 -1.93 -27.29 12.89
CA LEU A 200 -0.75 -28.14 12.68
C LEU A 200 -1.03 -29.59 13.10
N PRO A 201 -0.48 -30.60 12.40
CA PRO A 201 -0.57 -31.98 12.85
C PRO A 201 0.23 -32.16 14.15
N ASN A 202 -0.38 -32.82 15.13
CA ASN A 202 0.31 -33.26 16.34
C ASN A 202 1.18 -34.49 16.04
N SER A 203 1.88 -35.01 17.06
CA SER A 203 2.74 -36.20 16.92
C SER A 203 2.00 -37.47 16.50
N ALA A 204 0.67 -37.51 16.65
CA ALA A 204 -0.21 -38.60 16.20
C ALA A 204 -0.80 -38.36 14.79
N GLY A 205 -0.46 -37.23 14.15
CA GLY A 205 -0.96 -36.85 12.81
C GLY A 205 -2.35 -36.20 12.82
N GLU A 206 -2.95 -35.99 13.98
CA GLU A 206 -4.24 -35.30 14.11
C GLU A 206 -4.03 -33.79 14.03
N ARG A 207 -4.90 -33.07 13.29
CA ARG A 207 -4.83 -31.61 13.23
C ARG A 207 -5.24 -31.01 14.58
N GLN A 208 -4.43 -30.10 15.08
CA GLN A 208 -4.66 -29.35 16.30
C GLN A 208 -4.48 -27.86 16.02
N GLU A 209 -5.40 -27.04 16.53
CA GLU A 209 -5.24 -25.60 16.56
C GLU A 209 -4.10 -25.22 17.50
N LYS A 210 -3.20 -24.39 16.98
CA LYS A 210 -2.07 -23.84 17.69
C LYS A 210 -2.13 -22.33 17.61
N HIS A 211 -1.83 -21.68 18.73
CA HIS A 211 -1.76 -20.24 18.84
C HIS A 211 -0.32 -19.83 19.16
N MET A 212 0.27 -19.06 18.26
CA MET A 212 1.62 -18.54 18.41
C MET A 212 1.59 -17.02 18.47
N VAL A 213 2.15 -16.48 19.56
CA VAL A 213 2.37 -15.04 19.70
C VAL A 213 3.84 -14.74 19.48
N VAL A 214 4.12 -13.90 18.48
CA VAL A 214 5.46 -13.38 18.19
C VAL A 214 5.50 -11.90 18.55
N SER A 215 6.57 -11.47 19.23
CA SER A 215 6.84 -10.06 19.47
C SER A 215 8.25 -9.70 19.03
N THR A 216 8.43 -8.47 18.60
CA THR A 216 9.73 -7.93 18.20
C THR A 216 9.94 -6.56 18.84
N GLY A 217 11.19 -6.22 19.11
CA GLY A 217 11.61 -4.84 19.37
C GLY A 217 11.83 -4.09 18.06
N ALA A 218 12.74 -3.10 18.10
CA ALA A 218 12.95 -2.20 16.98
C ALA A 218 13.30 -2.93 15.68
N ILE A 219 12.58 -2.59 14.62
CA ILE A 219 12.84 -2.96 13.23
C ILE A 219 13.41 -1.72 12.55
N VAL A 220 14.58 -1.87 11.92
CA VAL A 220 15.22 -0.79 11.15
C VAL A 220 15.73 -1.38 9.86
N GLY A 221 15.42 -0.74 8.73
CA GLY A 221 15.99 -1.13 7.45
C GLY A 221 16.01 0.00 6.45
N GLN A 222 16.55 -0.31 5.27
CA GLN A 222 16.86 0.66 4.22
C GLN A 222 16.50 0.11 2.83
N ASP A 223 16.41 1.00 1.86
CA ASP A 223 16.25 0.71 0.43
C ASP A 223 15.13 -0.27 0.09
N PHE A 224 13.94 -0.06 0.67
CA PHE A 224 12.76 -0.88 0.37
C PHE A 224 12.16 -0.46 -0.98
N ASN A 225 12.09 -1.39 -1.93
CA ASN A 225 11.63 -1.13 -3.29
C ASN A 225 10.16 -1.52 -3.46
N ALA A 226 9.27 -0.64 -3.03
CA ALA A 226 7.82 -0.85 -3.06
C ALA A 226 7.28 -1.05 -4.49
N ALA A 227 7.81 -0.29 -5.45
CA ALA A 227 7.41 -0.45 -6.86
C ALA A 227 7.78 -1.84 -7.41
N TYR A 228 8.99 -2.32 -7.14
CA TYR A 228 9.41 -3.63 -7.61
C TYR A 228 8.65 -4.77 -6.92
N ILE A 229 8.32 -4.63 -5.64
CA ILE A 229 7.44 -5.56 -4.93
C ILE A 229 6.06 -5.62 -5.59
N ALA A 230 5.46 -4.46 -5.90
CA ALA A 230 4.18 -4.44 -6.60
C ALA A 230 4.25 -5.21 -7.92
N ARG A 231 5.34 -5.06 -8.70
CA ARG A 231 5.56 -5.86 -9.91
C ARG A 231 5.62 -7.37 -9.60
N LEU A 232 6.41 -7.79 -8.62
CA LEU A 232 6.54 -9.21 -8.26
C LEU A 232 5.18 -9.88 -7.97
N TYR A 233 4.25 -9.13 -7.37
CA TYR A 233 2.92 -9.64 -7.05
C TYR A 233 1.94 -9.59 -8.23
N THR A 234 2.05 -8.62 -9.14
CA THR A 234 1.00 -8.35 -10.15
C THR A 234 1.43 -8.51 -11.61
N GLU A 235 2.72 -8.66 -11.88
CA GLU A 235 3.29 -8.68 -13.23
C GLU A 235 4.13 -9.93 -13.46
N LYS A 236 4.11 -10.43 -14.70
CA LYS A 236 5.07 -11.44 -15.18
C LYS A 236 6.38 -10.77 -15.63
N ALA A 237 7.46 -11.53 -15.65
CA ALA A 237 8.75 -11.07 -16.16
C ALA A 237 8.65 -10.60 -17.63
N GLY A 238 9.17 -9.40 -17.90
CA GLY A 238 9.35 -8.90 -19.27
C GLY A 238 10.71 -9.31 -19.86
N PRO A 239 10.95 -9.07 -21.17
CA PRO A 239 12.21 -9.43 -21.83
C PRO A 239 13.47 -8.80 -21.20
N GLN A 240 13.31 -7.69 -20.47
CA GLN A 240 14.38 -6.96 -19.79
C GLN A 240 14.59 -7.40 -18.33
N ASP A 241 13.71 -8.22 -17.76
CA ASP A 241 13.82 -8.67 -16.37
C ASP A 241 14.68 -9.94 -16.25
N LYS A 242 15.92 -9.87 -16.74
CA LYS A 242 16.85 -11.01 -16.76
C LYS A 242 17.60 -11.22 -15.45
N GLU A 243 17.83 -10.15 -14.70
CA GLU A 243 18.65 -10.13 -13.49
C GLU A 243 17.80 -9.94 -12.24
N ALA A 244 18.31 -10.42 -11.10
CA ALA A 244 17.70 -10.15 -9.81
C ALA A 244 17.93 -8.68 -9.42
N LYS A 245 16.90 -8.03 -8.90
CA LYS A 245 16.96 -6.63 -8.44
C LYS A 245 16.71 -6.57 -6.93
N PRO A 246 17.31 -5.60 -6.21
CA PRO A 246 17.03 -5.38 -4.80
C PRO A 246 15.55 -5.13 -4.54
N VAL A 247 15.01 -5.89 -3.57
CA VAL A 247 13.66 -5.79 -3.02
C VAL A 247 13.70 -4.99 -1.72
N TYR A 248 14.68 -5.29 -0.86
CA TYR A 248 15.02 -4.49 0.31
C TYR A 248 16.53 -4.53 0.55
N GLY A 249 17.08 -3.45 1.09
CA GLY A 249 18.47 -3.37 1.52
C GLY A 249 18.69 -3.95 2.92
N PRO A 250 19.81 -3.63 3.58
CA PRO A 250 20.10 -4.15 4.91
C PRO A 250 19.00 -3.82 5.92
N PHE A 251 18.65 -4.79 6.75
CA PHE A 251 17.70 -4.59 7.84
C PHE A 251 18.10 -5.35 9.10
N SER A 252 17.53 -4.93 10.22
CA SER A 252 17.66 -5.66 11.47
C SER A 252 16.42 -5.58 12.34
N VAL A 253 16.17 -6.66 13.07
CA VAL A 253 15.07 -6.80 14.03
C VAL A 253 15.67 -7.23 15.36
N LYS A 254 15.35 -6.51 16.44
CA LYS A 254 15.81 -6.83 17.79
C LYS A 254 14.74 -7.55 18.61
N ASN A 255 15.16 -8.20 19.69
CA ASN A 255 14.31 -8.70 20.78
C ASN A 255 13.11 -9.50 20.27
N ILE A 256 13.39 -10.56 19.50
CA ILE A 256 12.35 -11.40 18.91
C ILE A 256 12.00 -12.49 19.92
N SER A 257 10.72 -12.63 20.26
CA SER A 257 10.24 -13.66 21.17
C SER A 257 9.05 -14.36 20.57
N PHE A 258 9.06 -15.68 20.65
CA PHE A 258 7.98 -16.58 20.23
C PHE A 258 7.42 -17.25 21.47
N THR A 259 6.09 -17.31 21.59
CA THR A 259 5.39 -17.98 22.68
C THR A 259 4.26 -18.84 22.10
N GLU A 260 4.18 -20.10 22.52
CA GLU A 260 3.10 -21.03 22.18
C GLU A 260 2.82 -21.89 23.43
N GLY A 261 1.66 -21.69 24.06
CA GLY A 261 1.37 -22.31 25.37
C GLY A 261 2.46 -21.97 26.40
N ASP A 262 3.02 -23.00 27.04
CA ASP A 262 4.13 -22.85 28.00
C ASP A 262 5.52 -22.74 27.32
N GLY A 263 5.59 -22.98 26.01
CA GLY A 263 6.83 -22.92 25.24
C GLY A 263 7.22 -21.49 24.90
N ARG A 264 8.50 -21.15 25.11
CA ARG A 264 9.07 -19.85 24.73
C ARG A 264 10.48 -20.01 24.16
N PHE A 265 10.75 -19.32 23.06
CA PHE A 265 12.11 -19.14 22.54
C PHE A 265 12.30 -17.72 22.01
N SER A 266 13.55 -17.26 21.95
CA SER A 266 13.85 -15.88 21.58
C SER A 266 15.19 -15.74 20.88
N TYR A 267 15.29 -14.69 20.06
CA TYR A 267 16.54 -14.21 19.45
C TYR A 267 16.77 -12.75 19.85
N ASP A 268 17.98 -12.41 20.26
CA ASP A 268 18.34 -11.02 20.56
C ASP A 268 18.28 -10.15 19.31
N LYS A 269 18.72 -10.68 18.17
CA LYS A 269 18.78 -9.93 16.92
C LYS A 269 18.85 -10.81 15.68
N ILE A 270 18.06 -10.46 14.66
CA ILE A 270 18.23 -10.91 13.28
C ILE A 270 18.75 -9.73 12.44
N ARG A 271 19.64 -10.03 11.49
CA ARG A 271 20.15 -9.09 10.48
C ARG A 271 20.10 -9.74 9.11
N SER A 272 19.87 -8.93 8.08
CA SER A 272 20.10 -9.28 6.69
C SER A 272 20.84 -8.14 6.01
N ASP A 273 21.71 -8.46 5.07
CA ASP A 273 22.40 -7.48 4.22
C ASP A 273 21.56 -7.07 3.01
N GLY A 274 20.34 -7.62 2.90
CA GLY A 274 19.36 -7.31 1.85
C GLY A 274 18.82 -8.55 1.18
N PHE A 275 17.86 -8.33 0.28
CA PHE A 275 17.25 -9.37 -0.51
C PHE A 275 17.05 -8.90 -1.94
N THR A 276 17.43 -9.75 -2.88
CA THR A 276 17.22 -9.54 -4.31
C THR A 276 16.30 -10.63 -4.84
N ALA A 277 15.38 -10.25 -5.72
CA ALA A 277 14.52 -11.20 -6.41
C ALA A 277 14.55 -10.93 -7.91
N ARG A 278 14.47 -12.01 -8.69
CA ARG A 278 14.20 -11.92 -10.13
C ARG A 278 12.70 -11.93 -10.35
N MET A 279 12.23 -11.22 -11.38
CA MET A 279 10.82 -11.30 -11.76
C MET A 279 10.44 -12.75 -12.10
N PRO A 280 9.32 -13.25 -11.56
CA PRO A 280 8.85 -14.59 -11.85
C PRO A 280 8.21 -14.68 -13.24
N ALA A 281 8.13 -15.89 -13.79
CA ALA A 281 7.45 -16.13 -15.07
C ALA A 281 5.94 -15.86 -15.00
N GLU A 282 5.34 -16.13 -13.83
CA GLU A 282 3.95 -15.82 -13.50
C GLU A 282 3.89 -14.96 -12.24
N PRO A 283 2.90 -14.06 -12.07
CA PRO A 283 2.77 -13.24 -10.88
C PRO A 283 2.74 -14.08 -9.59
N LEU A 284 3.39 -13.60 -8.52
CA LEU A 284 3.41 -14.34 -7.24
C LEU A 284 2.00 -14.54 -6.68
N LEU A 285 1.08 -13.59 -6.86
CA LEU A 285 -0.31 -13.76 -6.41
C LEU A 285 -0.98 -14.97 -7.05
N ASP A 286 -0.72 -15.23 -8.34
CA ASP A 286 -1.33 -16.35 -9.03
C ASP A 286 -0.67 -17.68 -8.63
N THR A 287 0.64 -17.67 -8.39
CA THR A 287 1.35 -18.81 -7.79
C THR A 287 0.81 -19.14 -6.40
N LEU A 288 0.59 -18.14 -5.54
CA LEU A 288 0.05 -18.35 -4.19
C LEU A 288 -1.37 -18.91 -4.21
N LYS A 289 -2.22 -18.47 -5.15
CA LYS A 289 -3.56 -19.06 -5.34
C LYS A 289 -3.48 -20.54 -5.69
N THR A 290 -2.54 -20.94 -6.55
CA THR A 290 -2.37 -22.37 -6.91
C THR A 290 -1.92 -23.24 -5.74
N LEU A 291 -1.17 -22.69 -4.78
CA LEU A 291 -0.70 -23.41 -3.59
C LEU A 291 -1.76 -23.53 -2.48
N ALA A 292 -2.80 -22.68 -2.53
CA ALA A 292 -3.90 -22.69 -1.57
C ALA A 292 -5.06 -23.63 -1.95
N THR A 293 -4.97 -24.26 -3.12
CA THR A 293 -5.86 -25.33 -3.64
C THR A 293 -5.21 -26.69 -3.50
#